data_AF-A0A218ZMR5-F1
#
_entry.id   AF-A0A218ZMR5-F1
#
_cell.length_a   1.000
_cell.length_b   1.000
_cell.length_c   1.000
_cell.angle_alpha   90.00
_cell.angle_beta   90.00
_cell.angle_gamma   90.00
#
_symmetry.space_group_name_H-M   'P 1'
#
loop_
_entity.id
_entity.type
_entity.pdbx_description
1 polymer ?
#
loop_
_entity_poly.entity_id
_entity_poly.type
_entity_poly.pdbx_seq_one_letter_code
_entity_poly.pdbx_strand_id
1 'polypeptide(L)'
;MSDVKKTDNPVRVDLAILNDTKGVLKLTDEGLIYTPRKGNQIRVPIENIDHLSYKKTAMTTSTLYINDMQITVCRAHLWAADIKRLKDKNGVKS
;
A
#
# COMPACT_ATOMS: atom_id res chain seq x y z
N MET A 1 -20.00 27.06 1.21
CA MET A 1 -18.90 26.26 1.76
C MET A 1 -18.49 25.29 0.66
N SER A 2 -17.44 25.62 -0.08
CA SER A 2 -17.06 24.85 -1.27
C SER A 2 -16.20 23.66 -0.86
N ASP A 3 -16.62 22.47 -1.30
CA ASP A 3 -15.93 21.18 -1.18
C ASP A 3 -14.41 21.32 -1.33
N VAL A 4 -13.70 21.17 -0.21
CA VAL A 4 -12.28 20.81 -0.25
C VAL A 4 -12.25 19.40 -0.80
N LYS A 5 -12.04 19.25 -2.12
CA LYS A 5 -11.62 17.98 -2.72
C LYS A 5 -10.47 17.48 -1.85
N LYS A 6 -10.69 16.40 -1.08
CA LYS A 6 -9.61 15.67 -0.43
C LYS A 6 -8.62 15.34 -1.55
N THR A 7 -7.54 16.09 -1.62
CA THR A 7 -6.48 15.82 -2.57
C THR A 7 -5.92 14.47 -2.17
N ASP A 8 -5.95 13.55 -3.10
CA ASP A 8 -5.48 12.18 -3.01
C ASP A 8 -3.94 12.18 -2.90
N ASN A 9 -3.44 12.82 -1.83
CA ASN A 9 -2.04 13.10 -1.59
C ASN A 9 -1.41 11.81 -1.05
N PRO A 10 -0.54 11.17 -1.83
CA PRO A 10 0.01 9.90 -1.41
C PRO A 10 1.00 10.13 -0.26
N VAL A 11 0.77 9.43 0.86
CA VAL A 11 1.71 9.29 1.98
C VAL A 11 3.00 8.64 1.49
N ARG A 12 2.87 7.70 0.53
CA ARG A 12 3.99 6.99 -0.07
C ARG A 12 3.69 6.58 -1.50
N VAL A 13 4.70 6.65 -2.35
CA VAL A 13 4.69 6.13 -3.72
C VAL A 13 5.97 5.38 -4.00
N ASP A 14 5.90 4.20 -4.59
CA ASP A 14 7.07 3.45 -5.05
C ASP A 14 6.73 2.57 -6.25
N LEU A 15 7.76 2.10 -6.95
CA LEU A 15 7.64 0.99 -7.89
C LEU A 15 7.36 -0.30 -7.10
N ALA A 16 6.46 -1.11 -7.64
CA ALA A 16 6.07 -2.38 -7.04
C ALA A 16 5.93 -3.47 -8.09
N ILE A 17 6.07 -4.72 -7.65
CA ILE A 17 5.79 -5.91 -8.45
C ILE A 17 4.74 -6.73 -7.72
N LEU A 18 3.63 -7.05 -8.40
CA LEU A 18 2.57 -7.93 -7.93
C LEU A 18 2.26 -8.92 -9.07
N ASN A 19 2.27 -10.23 -8.76
CA ASN A 19 2.04 -11.31 -9.74
C ASN A 19 2.88 -11.12 -11.01
N ASP A 20 4.20 -10.94 -10.84
CA ASP A 20 5.20 -10.66 -11.88
C ASP A 20 4.95 -9.42 -12.76
N THR A 21 3.91 -8.65 -12.46
CA THR A 21 3.57 -7.43 -13.16
C THR A 21 4.18 -6.25 -12.44
N LYS A 22 4.89 -5.39 -13.17
CA LYS A 22 5.43 -4.12 -12.66
C LYS A 22 4.35 -3.04 -12.65
N GLY A 23 4.34 -2.22 -11.61
CA GLY A 23 3.41 -1.11 -11.46
C GLY A 23 3.90 -0.07 -10.46
N VAL A 24 3.00 0.85 -10.14
CA VAL A 24 3.20 1.86 -9.09
C VAL A 24 2.26 1.53 -7.94
N LEU A 25 2.81 1.43 -6.73
CA LEU A 25 2.02 1.34 -5.51
C LEU A 25 1.96 2.72 -4.85
N LYS A 26 0.76 3.12 -4.45
CA LYS A 26 0.49 4.35 -3.71
C LYS A 26 -0.23 4.02 -2.42
N LEU A 27 0.17 4.67 -1.33
CA LEU A 27 -0.55 4.67 -0.06
C LEU A 27 -1.15 6.04 0.14
N THR A 28 -2.46 6.10 0.35
CA THR A 28 -3.21 7.33 0.68
C THR A 28 -3.89 7.15 2.04
N ASP A 29 -4.52 8.21 2.55
CA ASP A 29 -5.33 8.12 3.78
C ASP A 29 -6.53 7.17 3.63
N GLU A 30 -6.98 6.91 2.39
CA GLU A 30 -8.12 6.03 2.08
C GLU A 30 -7.69 4.58 1.84
N GLY A 31 -6.49 4.33 1.30
CA GLY A 31 -6.10 2.97 0.98
C GLY A 31 -4.79 2.80 0.24
N LEU A 32 -4.54 1.55 -0.10
CA LEU A 32 -3.49 1.13 -1.03
C LEU A 32 -4.05 1.06 -2.44
N ILE A 33 -3.35 1.70 -3.37
CA ILE A 33 -3.71 1.74 -4.78
C ILE A 33 -2.52 1.21 -5.57
N TYR A 34 -2.69 0.05 -6.20
CA TYR A 34 -1.72 -0.52 -7.12
C TYR A 34 -2.16 -0.30 -8.56
N THR A 35 -1.34 0.40 -9.34
CA THR A 35 -1.59 0.65 -10.75
C THR A 35 -0.54 -0.09 -11.59
N PRO A 36 -0.89 -1.23 -12.21
CA PRO A 36 0.04 -1.96 -13.07
C PRO A 36 0.34 -1.18 -14.35
N ARG A 37 1.46 -1.47 -15.01
CA ARG A 37 1.75 -0.91 -16.36
C ARG A 37 0.74 -1.35 -17.42
N LYS A 38 0.12 -2.52 -17.24
CA LYS A 38 -0.91 -3.10 -18.11
C LYS A 38 -1.95 -3.78 -17.24
N GLY A 39 -3.24 -3.59 -17.56
CA GLY A 39 -4.36 -4.15 -16.81
C GLY A 39 -5.04 -3.15 -15.88
N ASN A 40 -5.87 -3.66 -14.99
CA ASN A 40 -6.73 -2.85 -14.15
C ASN A 40 -6.05 -2.44 -12.84
N GLN A 41 -6.39 -1.25 -12.36
CA GLN A 41 -5.97 -0.77 -11.05
C GLN A 41 -6.62 -1.62 -9.94
N ILE A 42 -5.85 -1.92 -8.90
CA ILE A 42 -6.31 -2.61 -7.69
C ILE A 42 -6.34 -1.59 -6.56
N ARG A 43 -7.44 -1.58 -5.79
CA ARG A 43 -7.60 -0.73 -4.62
C ARG A 43 -7.93 -1.59 -3.41
N VAL A 44 -7.22 -1.36 -2.32
CA VAL A 44 -7.48 -1.99 -1.02
C VAL A 44 -7.66 -0.87 0.01
N PRO A 45 -8.89 -0.62 0.46
CA PRO A 45 -9.16 0.36 1.52
C PRO A 45 -8.38 0.02 2.80
N ILE A 46 -7.94 1.04 3.56
CA ILE A 46 -7.16 0.83 4.80
C ILE A 46 -7.89 -0.07 5.79
N GLU A 47 -9.22 0.10 5.88
CA GLU A 47 -10.09 -0.67 6.76
C GLU A 47 -10.16 -2.17 6.42
N ASN A 48 -9.87 -2.53 5.16
CA ASN A 48 -9.93 -3.91 4.68
C ASN A 48 -8.55 -4.61 4.71
N ILE A 49 -7.54 -4.00 5.34
CA ILE A 49 -6.21 -4.62 5.50
C ILE A 49 -6.18 -5.36 6.83
N ASP A 50 -6.58 -6.63 6.83
CA ASP A 50 -6.64 -7.48 8.03
C ASP A 50 -5.28 -8.10 8.35
N HIS A 51 -4.56 -8.54 7.31
CA HIS A 51 -3.23 -9.13 7.47
C HIS A 51 -2.17 -8.24 6.84
N LEU A 52 -1.18 -7.86 7.65
CA LEU A 52 -0.06 -7.04 7.23
C LEU A 52 1.24 -7.60 7.78
N SER A 53 2.13 -8.04 6.91
CA SER A 53 3.47 -8.47 7.30
C SER A 53 4.50 -8.14 6.22
N TYR A 54 5.78 -8.34 6.51
CA TYR A 54 6.83 -8.13 5.52
C TYR A 54 7.97 -9.14 5.69
N LYS A 55 8.66 -9.43 4.58
CA LYS A 55 9.88 -10.26 4.55
C LYS A 55 10.96 -9.53 3.77
N LYS A 56 12.17 -9.47 4.32
CA LYS A 56 13.35 -8.98 3.59
C LYS A 56 13.79 -10.07 2.59
N THR A 57 13.87 -9.74 1.31
CA THR A 57 14.20 -10.71 0.24
C THR A 57 15.56 -10.44 -0.40
N ALA A 58 15.95 -9.17 -0.56
CA ALA A 58 17.26 -8.77 -1.08
C ALA A 58 17.76 -7.51 -0.34
N MET A 59 18.98 -7.07 -0.65
CA MET A 59 19.61 -5.89 -0.01
C MET A 59 18.81 -4.59 -0.25
N THR A 60 18.01 -4.50 -1.33
CA THR A 60 17.26 -3.29 -1.72
C THR A 60 15.74 -3.49 -1.75
N THR A 61 15.26 -4.68 -2.11
CA THR A 61 13.83 -5.01 -2.21
C THR A 61 13.38 -5.99 -1.13
N SER A 62 12.10 -5.92 -0.80
CA SER A 62 11.47 -6.71 0.25
C SER A 62 10.01 -6.95 -0.13
N THR A 63 9.44 -8.02 0.40
CA THR A 63 8.06 -8.37 0.16
C THR A 63 7.18 -7.81 1.26
N LEU A 64 6.12 -7.11 0.87
CA LEU A 64 4.99 -6.68 1.68
C LEU A 64 3.84 -7.65 1.43
N TYR A 65 3.30 -8.23 2.49
CA TYR A 65 2.12 -9.08 2.43
C TYR A 65 0.93 -8.29 2.96
N ILE A 66 -0.11 -8.15 2.14
CA ILE A 66 -1.36 -7.46 2.46
C ILE A 66 -2.50 -8.41 2.13
N ASN A 67 -3.19 -8.91 3.15
CA ASN A 67 -4.15 -10.01 3.01
C ASN A 67 -3.49 -11.17 2.24
N ASP A 68 -4.12 -11.63 1.16
CA ASP A 68 -3.61 -12.69 0.29
C ASP A 68 -2.64 -12.19 -0.81
N MET A 69 -2.31 -10.89 -0.83
CA MET A 69 -1.44 -10.31 -1.84
C MET A 69 0.03 -10.28 -1.41
N GLN A 70 0.89 -10.74 -2.31
CA GLN A 70 2.34 -10.64 -2.18
C GLN A 70 2.87 -9.53 -3.09
N ILE A 71 3.35 -8.43 -2.51
CA ILE A 71 3.81 -7.26 -3.27
C ILE A 71 5.30 -7.01 -2.97
N THR A 72 6.14 -7.00 -4.01
CA THR A 72 7.56 -6.65 -3.85
C THR A 72 7.74 -5.15 -4.00
N VAL A 73 8.35 -4.51 -2.99
CA VAL A 73 8.61 -3.06 -2.90
C VAL A 73 9.99 -2.78 -2.31
N CYS A 74 10.48 -1.54 -2.45
CA CYS A 74 11.63 -1.12 -1.65
C CYS A 74 11.17 -0.87 -0.20
N ARG A 75 11.94 -1.35 0.78
CA ARG A 75 11.74 -1.03 2.21
C ARG A 75 10.29 -1.31 2.71
N ALA A 76 9.79 -2.53 2.52
CA ALA A 76 8.45 -2.99 2.93
C ALA A 76 8.12 -2.77 4.42
N HIS A 77 9.13 -2.75 5.29
CA HIS A 77 8.94 -2.41 6.71
C HIS A 77 8.41 -0.97 6.91
N LEU A 78 8.82 -0.02 6.08
CA LEU A 78 8.30 1.35 6.12
C LEU A 78 6.85 1.41 5.64
N TRP A 79 6.51 0.63 4.61
CA TRP A 79 5.14 0.48 4.15
C TRP A 79 4.24 -0.07 5.26
N ALA A 80 4.67 -1.14 5.92
CA ALA A 80 3.90 -1.73 7.02
C ALA A 80 3.71 -0.74 8.19
N ALA A 81 4.75 0.03 8.53
CA ALA A 81 4.66 1.07 9.56
C ALA A 81 3.67 2.19 9.20
N ASP A 82 3.69 2.67 7.95
CA ASP A 82 2.78 3.72 7.48
C ASP A 82 1.32 3.23 7.45
N ILE A 83 1.08 2.01 6.99
CA ILE A 83 -0.26 1.40 6.98
C ILE A 83 -0.79 1.26 8.40
N LYS A 84 0.03 0.75 9.34
CA LYS A 84 -0.36 0.62 10.74
C LYS A 84 -0.74 1.97 11.35
N ARG A 85 0.09 3.01 11.11
CA ARG A 85 -0.18 4.38 11.54
C ARG A 85 -1.51 4.91 11.00
N LEU A 86 -1.85 4.60 9.76
CA LEU A 86 -3.12 5.00 9.15
C LEU A 86 -4.31 4.23 9.73
N LYS A 87 -4.18 2.91 9.97
CA LYS A 87 -5.21 2.12 10.67
C LYS A 87 -5.50 2.71 12.06
N ASP A 88 -4.45 3.01 12.83
CA ASP A 88 -4.56 3.60 14.17
C ASP A 88 -5.26 4.99 14.13
N LYS A 89 -4.89 5.84 13.16
CA LYS A 89 -5.50 7.17 12.95
C LYS A 89 -7.00 7.08 12.61
N ASN A 90 -7.39 6.09 11.82
CA ASN A 90 -8.77 5.90 11.39
C ASN A 90 -9.63 5.15 12.42
N GLY A 91 -9.07 4.80 13.59
CA GLY A 91 -9.77 4.03 14.62
C GLY A 91 -10.01 2.56 14.25
N VAL A 92 -9.36 2.07 13.19
CA VAL A 92 -9.45 0.68 12.74
C VAL A 92 -8.45 -0.14 13.53
N LYS A 93 -8.93 -0.87 14.54
CA LYS A 93 -8.09 -1.80 15.32
C LYS A 93 -7.75 -3.03 14.46
N SER A 94 -6.49 -3.45 14.49
CA SER A 94 -6.03 -4.72 13.90
C SER A 94 -6.12 -5.85 14.91
#